data_AF-A0A1E3P517-F1
#
_entry.id   AF-A0A1E3P517-F1
#
_cell.length_a   1.000
_cell.length_b   1.000
_cell.length_c   1.000
_cell.angle_alpha   90.00
_cell.angle_beta   90.00
_cell.angle_gamma   90.00
#
_symmetry.space_group_name_H-M   'P 1'
#
loop_
_entity.id
_entity.type
_entity.pdbx_description
1 polymer ?
#
loop_
_entity_poly.entity_id
_entity_poly.type
_entity_poly.pdbx_seq_one_letter_code
_entity_poly.pdbx_strand_id
1 'polypeptide(L)'
;MRRQQKVARISLFSGIMTPRDKDFVTRIQLSHIVTDDPYNEDFYCQVYKLLKSGEQINDNNSIAQAYLDFSGHRLGGRHQRADVALQRMQQQVQKAVTVAKDRPRTGQFAKEGSLGKISFSSGKAPRKQLEIVAHKPELPEISKVGKKFILLQLENIYQHVLNLESAEREGLELNTEQLWESLRLFDNSQQLNPFIQMLSHTKGLKIFPRIFHFLNRQQKLTIVTLIFANLSLIKIISKSSFKNYPNDEIPTDVAKTIEIFQLVVLKPIVLFLSYDAVLDEIIGLLTILIEHNNVSFLSTSQLGISLITILLSRAEIIKQEHSVSSEDLASWTTAYDKLFSSLETKLSLIFPSSELKSDGSYLWQFLASLALSGKLNHQRIIVDEIRDEIFGAVQKAKGKDEISKAKIINNLNLFLNVIGLNAIGDEIVELK
;
A
#
# COMPACT_ATOMS: atom_id res chain seq x y z
N MET A 1 11.74 5.53 -53.26
CA MET A 1 12.30 5.78 -51.91
C MET A 1 11.98 4.71 -50.86
N ARG A 2 10.73 4.50 -50.41
CA ARG A 2 10.42 3.53 -49.31
C ARG A 2 10.78 2.06 -49.61
N ARG A 3 10.59 1.59 -50.84
CA ARG A 3 10.93 0.21 -51.24
C ARG A 3 12.45 -0.02 -51.27
N GLN A 4 13.21 0.93 -51.82
CA GLN A 4 14.68 0.85 -51.86
C GLN A 4 15.31 0.92 -50.47
N GLN A 5 14.80 1.78 -49.57
CA GLN A 5 15.26 1.83 -48.17
C GLN A 5 14.95 0.53 -47.43
N LYS A 6 13.78 -0.08 -47.65
CA LYS A 6 13.44 -1.39 -47.09
C LYS A 6 14.38 -2.48 -47.61
N VAL A 7 14.66 -2.49 -48.91
CA VAL A 7 15.58 -3.46 -49.53
C VAL A 7 17.01 -3.27 -49.00
N ALA A 8 17.50 -2.03 -48.88
CA ALA A 8 18.82 -1.74 -48.31
C ALA A 8 18.94 -2.19 -46.84
N ARG A 9 17.88 -2.02 -46.06
CA ARG A 9 17.83 -2.47 -44.66
C ARG A 9 17.79 -3.99 -44.53
N ILE A 10 17.15 -4.68 -45.47
CA ILE A 10 17.10 -6.15 -45.53
C ILE A 10 18.45 -6.72 -46.00
N SER A 11 19.08 -6.09 -47.00
CA SER A 11 20.36 -6.55 -47.56
C SER A 11 21.53 -6.39 -46.59
N LEU A 12 21.47 -5.41 -45.67
CA LEU A 12 22.48 -5.19 -44.62
C LEU A 12 22.71 -6.39 -43.72
N PHE A 13 21.69 -7.21 -43.49
CA PHE A 13 21.76 -8.41 -42.63
C PHE A 13 21.64 -9.72 -43.42
N SER A 14 21.72 -9.64 -44.75
CA SER A 14 21.66 -10.81 -45.63
C SER A 14 22.99 -11.58 -45.54
N GLY A 15 22.92 -12.84 -45.09
CA GLY A 15 24.09 -13.74 -45.02
C GLY A 15 24.67 -13.95 -43.62
N ILE A 16 24.17 -13.26 -42.59
CA ILE A 16 24.63 -13.43 -41.20
C ILE A 16 24.22 -14.79 -40.62
N MET A 17 23.04 -15.30 -40.99
CA MET A 17 22.62 -16.66 -40.62
C MET A 17 23.02 -17.65 -41.71
N THR A 18 23.74 -18.70 -41.31
CA THR A 18 23.94 -19.85 -42.18
C THR A 18 22.61 -20.56 -42.45
N PRO A 19 22.48 -21.35 -43.54
CA PRO A 19 21.27 -22.14 -43.79
C PRO A 19 20.89 -23.04 -42.62
N ARG A 20 21.89 -23.58 -41.90
CA ARG A 20 21.67 -24.41 -40.69
C ARG A 20 21.07 -23.60 -39.54
N ASP A 21 21.53 -22.37 -39.33
CA ASP A 21 20.97 -21.49 -38.31
C ASP A 21 19.52 -21.13 -38.65
N LYS A 22 19.22 -20.95 -39.95
CA LYS A 22 17.85 -20.68 -40.42
C LYS A 22 16.94 -21.85 -40.12
N ASP A 23 17.39 -23.07 -40.41
CA ASP A 23 16.65 -24.29 -40.11
C ASP A 23 16.48 -24.52 -38.60
N PHE A 24 17.47 -24.12 -37.79
CA PHE A 24 17.37 -24.21 -36.34
C PHE A 24 16.35 -23.23 -35.76
N VAL A 25 16.44 -21.94 -36.13
CA VAL A 25 15.51 -20.90 -35.66
C VAL A 25 14.09 -21.19 -36.15
N THR A 26 13.91 -21.62 -37.40
CA THR A 26 12.59 -22.00 -37.92
C THR A 26 12.02 -23.21 -37.20
N ARG A 27 12.82 -24.23 -36.85
CA ARG A 27 12.34 -25.34 -36.00
C ARG A 27 11.89 -24.86 -34.62
N ILE A 28 12.62 -23.95 -33.97
CA ILE A 28 12.20 -23.38 -32.67
C ILE A 28 10.89 -22.60 -32.84
N GLN A 29 10.78 -21.75 -33.86
CA GLN A 29 9.58 -20.97 -34.13
C GLN A 29 8.38 -21.88 -34.43
N LEU A 30 8.58 -22.92 -35.25
CA LEU A 30 7.56 -23.93 -35.52
C LEU A 30 7.19 -24.70 -34.25
N SER A 31 8.14 -25.06 -33.39
CA SER A 31 7.82 -25.73 -32.11
C SER A 31 6.99 -24.86 -31.16
N HIS A 32 7.09 -23.53 -31.28
CA HIS A 32 6.25 -22.60 -30.50
C HIS A 32 4.87 -22.36 -31.12
N ILE A 33 4.68 -22.69 -32.40
CA ILE A 33 3.42 -22.48 -33.15
C ILE A 33 2.63 -23.79 -33.26
N VAL A 34 3.33 -24.92 -33.42
CA VAL A 34 2.74 -26.26 -33.49
C VAL A 34 2.20 -26.59 -32.11
N THR A 35 0.90 -26.83 -32.07
CA THR A 35 0.16 -27.24 -30.89
C THR A 35 0.23 -28.77 -30.80
N ASP A 36 0.57 -29.30 -29.62
CA ASP A 36 0.72 -30.75 -29.42
C ASP A 36 -0.61 -31.50 -29.66
N ASP A 37 -1.74 -30.83 -29.42
CA ASP A 37 -3.07 -31.36 -29.69
C ASP A 37 -3.97 -30.28 -30.31
N PRO A 38 -4.07 -30.22 -31.65
CA PRO A 38 -4.93 -29.27 -32.36
C PRO A 38 -6.41 -29.40 -31.96
N TYR A 39 -6.82 -30.56 -31.45
CA TYR A 39 -8.19 -30.80 -31.04
C TYR A 39 -8.52 -30.25 -29.64
N ASN A 40 -7.52 -29.94 -28.82
CA ASN A 40 -7.76 -29.48 -27.45
C ASN A 40 -7.67 -27.94 -27.33
N GLU A 41 -6.86 -27.30 -28.16
CA GLU A 41 -6.59 -25.87 -28.06
C GLU A 41 -7.49 -25.00 -28.98
N ASP A 42 -7.99 -25.55 -30.09
CA ASP A 42 -8.77 -24.83 -31.11
C ASP A 42 -10.30 -25.06 -30.95
N PHE A 43 -10.81 -24.86 -29.73
CA PHE A 43 -12.23 -25.02 -29.36
C PHE A 43 -13.18 -24.30 -30.34
N TYR A 44 -12.91 -23.02 -30.63
CA TYR A 44 -13.77 -22.20 -31.48
C TYR A 44 -13.81 -22.67 -32.94
N CYS A 45 -12.69 -23.16 -33.48
CA CYS A 45 -12.62 -23.66 -34.85
C CYS A 45 -13.44 -24.96 -35.00
N GLN A 46 -13.38 -25.84 -34.00
CA GLN A 46 -14.16 -27.09 -33.99
C GLN A 46 -15.65 -26.84 -33.84
N VAL A 47 -16.04 -25.99 -32.89
CA VAL A 47 -17.46 -25.61 -32.70
C VAL A 47 -18.00 -24.94 -33.96
N TYR A 48 -17.22 -24.09 -34.63
CA TYR A 48 -17.61 -23.46 -35.89
C TYR A 48 -17.81 -24.47 -37.03
N LYS A 49 -16.92 -25.46 -37.19
CA LYS A 49 -17.08 -26.55 -38.16
C LYS A 49 -18.35 -27.35 -37.88
N LEU A 50 -18.64 -27.59 -36.60
CA LEU A 50 -19.80 -28.35 -36.14
C LEU A 50 -21.11 -27.60 -36.44
N LEU A 51 -21.18 -26.30 -36.11
CA LEU A 51 -22.28 -25.41 -36.48
C LEU A 51 -22.52 -25.37 -38.00
N LYS A 52 -21.45 -25.44 -38.80
CA LYS A 52 -21.53 -25.42 -40.26
C LYS A 52 -21.91 -26.77 -40.87
N SER A 53 -21.75 -27.87 -40.13
CA SER A 53 -22.07 -29.24 -40.58
C SER A 53 -23.57 -29.56 -40.59
N GLY A 54 -24.42 -28.66 -40.08
CA GLY A 54 -25.86 -28.67 -40.37
C GLY A 54 -26.73 -29.61 -39.52
N GLU A 55 -26.28 -30.04 -38.34
CA GLU A 55 -27.18 -30.65 -37.36
C GLU A 55 -28.05 -29.58 -36.69
N GLN A 56 -29.36 -29.83 -36.58
CA GLN A 56 -30.29 -28.94 -35.89
C GLN A 56 -30.01 -28.95 -34.38
N ILE A 57 -29.24 -27.96 -33.95
CA ILE A 57 -28.89 -27.72 -32.56
C ILE A 57 -30.05 -26.97 -31.89
N ASN A 58 -30.92 -27.70 -31.18
CA ASN A 58 -32.01 -27.09 -30.40
C ASN A 58 -31.75 -27.03 -28.89
N ASP A 59 -30.78 -27.80 -28.36
CA ASP A 59 -30.47 -27.85 -26.92
C ASP A 59 -28.96 -27.73 -26.65
N ASN A 60 -28.56 -26.98 -25.61
CA ASN A 60 -27.15 -26.81 -25.20
C ASN A 60 -26.43 -28.15 -24.92
N ASN A 61 -27.17 -29.19 -24.54
CA ASN A 61 -26.63 -30.54 -24.34
C ASN A 61 -26.27 -31.25 -25.65
N SER A 62 -26.94 -30.92 -26.77
CA SER A 62 -26.66 -31.51 -28.08
C SER A 62 -25.29 -31.06 -28.63
N ILE A 63 -24.90 -29.81 -28.35
CA ILE A 63 -23.59 -29.25 -28.75
C ILE A 63 -22.46 -29.99 -28.04
N ALA A 64 -22.61 -30.24 -26.75
CA ALA A 64 -21.61 -30.96 -25.97
C ALA A 64 -21.46 -32.42 -26.42
N GLN A 65 -22.56 -33.09 -26.78
CA GLN A 65 -22.54 -34.44 -27.32
C GLN A 65 -21.87 -34.50 -28.70
N ALA A 66 -22.25 -33.61 -29.62
CA ALA A 66 -21.67 -33.56 -30.95
C ALA A 66 -20.18 -33.16 -30.93
N TYR A 67 -19.76 -32.27 -30.02
CA TYR A 67 -18.35 -31.95 -29.80
C TYR A 67 -17.54 -33.17 -29.35
N LEU A 68 -18.08 -33.99 -28.44
CA LEU A 68 -17.44 -35.22 -27.97
C LEU A 68 -17.33 -36.28 -29.07
N ASP A 69 -18.37 -36.43 -29.89
CA ASP A 69 -18.39 -37.36 -31.02
C ASP A 69 -17.40 -36.94 -32.13
N PHE A 70 -17.30 -35.64 -32.41
CA PHE A 70 -16.41 -35.09 -33.44
C PHE A 70 -14.94 -34.99 -33.00
N SER A 71 -14.67 -34.75 -31.70
CA SER A 71 -13.33 -34.67 -31.10
C SER A 71 -12.55 -36.01 -31.14
N GLY A 72 -13.17 -37.09 -31.61
CA GLY A 72 -12.45 -38.36 -31.86
C GLY A 72 -12.19 -39.18 -30.61
N HIS A 73 -12.81 -38.83 -29.48
CA HIS A 73 -12.93 -39.70 -28.30
C HIS A 73 -13.88 -40.86 -28.63
N ARG A 74 -13.42 -41.83 -29.43
CA ARG A 74 -14.21 -43.00 -29.86
C ARG A 74 -14.59 -43.88 -28.65
N LEU A 75 -15.71 -43.53 -28.02
CA LEU A 75 -16.39 -44.38 -27.04
C LEU A 75 -17.31 -45.33 -27.82
N GLY A 76 -16.80 -46.54 -28.08
CA GLY A 76 -17.59 -47.58 -28.71
C GLY A 76 -18.87 -47.90 -27.94
N GLY A 77 -20.01 -47.85 -28.65
CA GLY A 77 -21.21 -48.63 -28.31
C GLY A 77 -22.32 -47.89 -27.55
N ARG A 78 -23.42 -47.63 -28.29
CA ARG A 78 -24.84 -47.64 -27.87
C ARG A 78 -25.22 -46.72 -26.69
N HIS A 79 -25.67 -45.50 -27.01
CA HIS A 79 -26.73 -44.62 -26.45
C HIS A 79 -27.09 -44.57 -24.93
N GLN A 80 -26.53 -45.39 -24.05
CA GLN A 80 -26.79 -45.39 -22.60
C GLN A 80 -25.58 -44.93 -21.75
N ARG A 81 -24.47 -44.51 -22.38
CA ARG A 81 -23.21 -44.17 -21.67
C ARG A 81 -22.80 -42.70 -21.77
N ALA A 82 -23.63 -41.83 -22.34
CA ALA A 82 -23.34 -40.39 -22.42
C ALA A 82 -23.24 -39.75 -21.03
N ASP A 83 -24.15 -40.09 -20.11
CA ASP A 83 -24.13 -39.56 -18.73
C ASP A 83 -22.91 -40.04 -17.94
N VAL A 84 -22.51 -41.30 -18.12
CA VAL A 84 -21.31 -41.86 -17.50
C VAL A 84 -20.04 -41.22 -18.08
N ALA A 85 -20.04 -40.87 -19.37
CA ALA A 85 -18.95 -40.14 -20.00
C ALA A 85 -18.89 -38.68 -19.54
N LEU A 86 -20.02 -38.00 -19.39
CA LEU A 86 -20.12 -36.62 -18.89
C LEU A 86 -19.67 -36.53 -17.42
N GLN A 87 -20.03 -37.52 -16.60
CA GLN A 87 -19.59 -37.62 -15.21
C GLN A 87 -18.08 -37.91 -15.12
N ARG A 88 -17.54 -38.77 -15.99
CA ARG A 88 -16.08 -39.00 -16.09
C ARG A 88 -15.33 -37.77 -16.60
N MET A 89 -15.92 -37.00 -17.52
CA MET A 89 -15.37 -35.72 -17.98
C MET A 89 -15.37 -34.71 -16.85
N GLN A 90 -16.46 -34.57 -16.09
CA GLN A 90 -16.50 -33.71 -14.90
C GLN A 90 -15.45 -34.12 -13.87
N GLN A 91 -15.27 -35.42 -13.63
CA GLN A 91 -14.21 -35.91 -12.74
C GLN A 91 -12.81 -35.64 -13.31
N GLN A 92 -12.58 -35.78 -14.60
CA GLN A 92 -11.29 -35.45 -15.23
C GLN A 92 -11.02 -33.95 -15.23
N VAL A 93 -12.02 -33.10 -15.45
CA VAL A 93 -11.91 -31.64 -15.35
C VAL A 93 -11.64 -31.23 -13.91
N GLN A 94 -12.36 -31.78 -12.93
CA GLN A 94 -12.08 -31.54 -11.52
C GLN A 94 -10.66 -31.98 -11.15
N LYS A 95 -10.22 -33.16 -11.62
CA LYS A 95 -8.88 -33.69 -11.35
C LYS A 95 -7.79 -32.89 -12.06
N ALA A 96 -8.05 -32.38 -13.26
CA ALA A 96 -7.15 -31.47 -13.98
C ALA A 96 -7.09 -30.09 -13.33
N VAL A 97 -8.20 -29.58 -12.79
CA VAL A 97 -8.25 -28.34 -12.02
C VAL A 97 -7.52 -28.48 -10.69
N THR A 98 -7.68 -29.61 -9.98
CA THR A 98 -6.91 -29.88 -8.76
C THR A 98 -5.43 -30.07 -9.09
N VAL A 99 -5.07 -30.79 -10.16
CA VAL A 99 -3.67 -30.94 -10.60
C VAL A 99 -3.08 -29.62 -11.11
N ALA A 100 -3.87 -28.72 -11.70
CA ALA A 100 -3.44 -27.37 -12.08
C ALA A 100 -3.31 -26.44 -10.88
N LYS A 101 -4.11 -26.65 -9.82
CA LYS A 101 -4.00 -25.96 -8.54
C LYS A 101 -2.80 -26.45 -7.72
N ASP A 102 -2.46 -27.74 -7.84
CA ASP A 102 -1.35 -28.40 -7.14
C ASP A 102 -0.04 -28.38 -7.95
N ARG A 103 -0.08 -28.08 -9.26
CA ARG A 103 1.14 -27.87 -10.06
C ARG A 103 1.79 -26.56 -9.60
N PRO A 104 3.02 -26.58 -9.06
CA PRO A 104 3.83 -25.37 -8.99
C PRO A 104 4.00 -24.86 -10.43
N ARG A 105 3.68 -23.58 -10.67
CA ARG A 105 3.73 -22.95 -12.00
C ARG A 105 5.09 -23.21 -12.65
N THR A 106 5.13 -24.19 -13.54
CA THR A 106 6.35 -24.62 -14.20
C THR A 106 6.74 -23.51 -15.18
N GLY A 107 7.84 -22.82 -14.87
CA GLY A 107 8.25 -21.59 -15.54
C GLY A 107 8.95 -20.59 -14.61
N GLN A 108 9.05 -20.88 -13.30
CA GLN A 108 9.79 -20.07 -12.34
C GLN A 108 11.06 -20.82 -11.93
N PHE A 109 12.18 -20.50 -12.59
CA PHE A 109 13.51 -20.81 -12.05
C PHE A 109 13.96 -19.58 -11.24
N ALA A 110 13.90 -19.68 -9.91
CA ALA A 110 14.57 -18.74 -9.01
C ALA A 110 15.93 -19.36 -8.68
N LYS A 111 17.00 -18.85 -9.30
CA LYS A 111 18.36 -19.22 -8.90
C LYS A 111 18.72 -18.32 -7.71
N GLU A 112 19.04 -18.93 -6.58
CA GLU A 112 19.43 -18.21 -5.36
C GLU A 112 20.56 -17.21 -5.70
N GLY A 113 20.32 -15.92 -5.45
CA GLY A 113 21.25 -14.83 -5.77
C GLY A 113 20.89 -13.95 -6.99
N SER A 114 19.84 -14.26 -7.76
CA SER A 114 19.37 -13.36 -8.85
C SER A 114 18.29 -12.39 -8.37
N LEU A 115 18.49 -11.09 -8.61
CA LEU A 115 17.46 -10.05 -8.42
C LEU A 115 16.30 -10.27 -9.42
N GLY A 116 15.26 -10.96 -8.96
CA GLY A 116 14.01 -11.17 -9.70
C GLY A 116 13.78 -12.60 -10.20
N LYS A 117 12.54 -12.87 -10.62
CA LYS A 117 12.10 -14.16 -11.15
C LYS A 117 12.21 -14.16 -12.67
N ILE A 118 13.03 -15.03 -13.24
CA ILE A 118 13.19 -15.13 -14.70
C ILE A 118 11.96 -15.84 -15.26
N SER A 119 11.11 -15.10 -15.99
CA SER A 119 9.98 -15.68 -16.72
C SER A 119 10.41 -16.10 -18.13
N PHE A 120 10.12 -17.35 -18.51
CA PHE A 120 10.34 -17.83 -19.87
C PHE A 120 9.19 -17.35 -20.77
N SER A 121 9.53 -16.71 -21.90
CA SER A 121 8.55 -16.30 -22.90
C SER A 121 8.24 -17.45 -23.85
N SER A 122 6.98 -17.85 -23.93
CA SER A 122 6.44 -18.73 -24.97
C SER A 122 5.53 -17.91 -25.90
N GLY A 123 5.35 -18.32 -27.16
CA GLY A 123 4.48 -17.62 -28.13
C GLY A 123 3.03 -17.43 -27.64
N LYS A 124 2.58 -18.27 -26.69
CA LYS A 124 1.25 -18.20 -26.07
C LYS A 124 1.16 -17.30 -24.83
N ALA A 125 2.29 -16.83 -24.28
CA ALA A 125 2.32 -15.94 -23.11
C ALA A 125 3.42 -14.88 -23.29
N PRO A 126 3.10 -13.67 -23.78
CA PRO A 126 4.08 -12.60 -23.92
C PRO A 126 4.70 -12.26 -22.56
N ARG A 127 5.97 -11.84 -22.57
CA ARG A 127 6.71 -11.45 -21.36
C ARG A 127 5.89 -10.43 -20.59
N LYS A 128 5.48 -10.77 -19.37
CA LYS A 128 4.90 -9.79 -18.45
C LYS A 128 6.02 -8.86 -17.99
N GLN A 129 5.75 -7.57 -17.99
CA GLN A 129 6.65 -6.54 -17.50
C GLN A 129 7.14 -6.91 -16.10
N LEU A 130 8.41 -6.64 -15.80
CA LEU A 130 9.00 -6.88 -14.49
C LEU A 130 8.22 -6.06 -13.46
N GLU A 131 7.37 -6.73 -12.68
CA GLU A 131 6.85 -6.18 -11.43
C GLU A 131 8.01 -6.10 -10.45
N ILE A 132 8.59 -4.91 -10.33
CA ILE A 132 9.43 -4.57 -9.19
C ILE A 132 8.46 -4.54 -8.01
N VAL A 133 8.33 -5.66 -7.31
CA VAL A 133 7.65 -5.69 -6.02
C VAL A 133 8.50 -4.82 -5.10
N ALA A 134 8.13 -3.55 -4.97
CA ALA A 134 8.56 -2.74 -3.83
C ALA A 134 8.28 -3.60 -2.60
N HIS A 135 9.32 -3.96 -1.85
CA HIS A 135 9.21 -4.81 -0.67
C HIS A 135 8.03 -4.32 0.18
N LYS A 136 6.91 -5.01 0.07
CA LYS A 136 5.80 -4.86 1.01
C LYS A 136 6.43 -5.29 2.33
N PRO A 137 6.47 -4.47 3.39
CA PRO A 137 6.89 -4.97 4.68
C PRO A 137 6.02 -6.20 4.97
N GLU A 138 6.63 -7.37 5.10
CA GLU A 138 5.92 -8.61 5.39
C GLU A 138 5.32 -8.43 6.79
N LEU A 139 4.06 -7.98 6.83
CA LEU A 139 3.31 -7.89 8.06
C LEU A 139 3.22 -9.32 8.59
N PRO A 140 3.77 -9.63 9.78
CA PRO A 140 3.71 -10.98 10.29
C PRO A 140 2.25 -11.42 10.41
N GLU A 141 1.94 -12.53 9.74
CA GLU A 141 0.64 -13.17 9.87
C GLU A 141 0.49 -13.67 11.31
N ILE A 142 -0.45 -13.09 12.04
CA ILE A 142 -0.67 -13.43 13.45
C ILE A 142 -1.29 -14.82 13.47
N SER A 143 -0.62 -15.75 14.16
CA SER A 143 -1.17 -17.08 14.45
C SER A 143 -2.53 -16.94 15.16
N LYS A 144 -3.49 -17.83 14.86
CA LYS A 144 -4.82 -17.80 15.51
C LYS A 144 -4.73 -17.81 17.05
N VAL A 145 -3.68 -18.41 17.60
CA VAL A 145 -3.36 -18.45 19.03
C VAL A 145 -2.96 -17.06 19.55
N GLY A 146 -2.12 -16.33 18.82
CA GLY A 146 -1.76 -14.94 19.17
C GLY A 146 -2.97 -14.02 19.21
N LYS A 147 -3.93 -14.18 18.29
CA LYS A 147 -5.17 -13.37 18.29
C LYS A 147 -6.02 -13.56 19.55
N LYS A 148 -6.19 -14.81 20.02
CA LYS A 148 -6.97 -15.09 21.23
C LYS A 148 -6.28 -14.50 22.48
N PHE A 149 -4.95 -14.61 22.54
CA PHE A 149 -4.16 -14.04 23.62
C PHE A 149 -4.31 -12.51 23.68
N ILE A 150 -4.17 -11.80 22.55
CA ILE A 150 -4.32 -10.33 22.50
C ILE A 150 -5.72 -9.90 22.97
N LEU A 151 -6.77 -10.60 22.54
CA LEU A 151 -8.14 -10.29 22.96
C LEU A 151 -8.35 -10.49 24.46
N LEU A 152 -7.76 -11.53 25.04
CA LEU A 152 -7.81 -11.76 26.49
C LEU A 152 -7.07 -10.65 27.26
N GLN A 153 -5.87 -10.27 26.79
CA GLN A 153 -5.14 -9.13 27.39
C GLN A 153 -5.95 -7.84 27.31
N LEU A 154 -6.65 -7.61 26.20
CA LEU A 154 -7.49 -6.45 26.01
C LEU A 154 -8.66 -6.42 27.01
N GLU A 155 -9.32 -7.56 27.28
CA GLU A 155 -10.35 -7.63 28.33
C GLU A 155 -9.78 -7.34 29.73
N ASN A 156 -8.60 -7.87 30.05
CA ASN A 156 -7.94 -7.59 31.33
C ASN A 156 -7.65 -6.09 31.50
N ILE A 157 -7.11 -5.44 30.45
CA ILE A 157 -6.88 -3.98 30.46
C ILE A 157 -8.19 -3.23 30.68
N TYR A 158 -9.28 -3.64 30.03
CA TYR A 158 -10.60 -3.04 30.24
C TYR A 158 -11.07 -3.17 31.69
N GLN A 159 -10.89 -4.32 32.32
CA GLN A 159 -11.24 -4.53 33.73
C GLN A 159 -10.44 -3.59 34.64
N HIS A 160 -9.12 -3.47 34.44
CA HIS A 160 -8.30 -2.56 35.22
C HIS A 160 -8.70 -1.09 35.03
N VAL A 161 -8.98 -0.65 33.79
CA VAL A 161 -9.45 0.72 33.52
C VAL A 161 -10.80 0.99 34.17
N LEU A 162 -11.74 0.04 34.12
CA LEU A 162 -13.06 0.20 34.75
C LEU A 162 -12.97 0.27 36.28
N ASN A 163 -12.08 -0.53 36.89
CA ASN A 163 -11.83 -0.48 38.32
C ASN A 163 -11.25 0.88 38.73
N LEU A 164 -10.31 1.42 37.94
CA LEU A 164 -9.74 2.75 38.18
C LEU A 164 -10.77 3.86 38.02
N GLU A 165 -11.65 3.79 37.02
CA GLU A 165 -12.75 4.76 36.87
C GLU A 165 -13.76 4.67 38.01
N SER A 166 -14.02 3.47 38.55
CA SER A 166 -14.88 3.31 39.74
C SER A 166 -14.22 3.95 40.95
N ALA A 167 -12.93 3.68 41.17
CA ALA A 167 -12.15 4.27 42.26
C ALA A 167 -12.09 5.81 42.15
N GLU A 168 -11.93 6.35 40.94
CA GLU A 168 -11.94 7.80 40.69
C GLU A 168 -13.30 8.43 41.03
N ARG A 169 -14.41 7.76 40.69
CA ARG A 169 -15.76 8.22 41.04
C ARG A 169 -16.04 8.18 42.53
N GLU A 170 -15.48 7.19 43.22
CA GLU A 170 -15.61 6.99 44.66
C GLU A 170 -14.62 7.84 45.47
N GLY A 171 -13.67 8.51 44.81
CA GLY A 171 -12.64 9.33 45.44
C GLY A 171 -11.58 8.52 46.20
N LEU A 172 -11.38 7.25 45.82
CA LEU A 172 -10.39 6.34 46.40
C LEU A 172 -9.00 6.56 45.78
N GLU A 173 -7.96 6.09 46.46
CA GLU A 173 -6.59 6.14 45.92
C GLU A 173 -6.45 5.32 44.64
N LEU A 174 -5.87 5.93 43.61
CA LEU A 174 -5.71 5.34 42.28
C LEU A 174 -4.40 4.55 42.22
N ASN A 175 -4.48 3.22 42.16
CA ASN A 175 -3.32 2.37 41.91
C ASN A 175 -3.15 2.07 40.41
N THR A 176 -2.29 2.84 39.74
CA THR A 176 -2.04 2.72 38.29
C THR A 176 -0.99 1.65 37.92
N GLU A 177 -0.32 1.04 38.89
CA GLU A 177 0.75 0.07 38.66
C GLU A 177 0.22 -1.21 37.98
N GLN A 178 -0.93 -1.71 38.43
CA GLN A 178 -1.56 -2.90 37.85
C GLN A 178 -1.95 -2.68 36.38
N LEU A 179 -2.45 -1.48 36.05
CA LEU A 179 -2.75 -1.10 34.67
C LEU A 179 -1.47 -1.08 33.84
N TRP A 180 -0.40 -0.47 34.35
CA TRP A 180 0.88 -0.37 33.64
C TRP A 180 1.50 -1.74 33.36
N GLU A 181 1.51 -2.64 34.33
CA GLU A 181 2.00 -4.01 34.17
C GLU A 181 1.16 -4.79 33.14
N SER A 182 -0.15 -4.59 33.13
CA SER A 182 -1.06 -5.26 32.19
C SER A 182 -0.80 -4.89 30.72
N LEU A 183 -0.22 -3.70 30.45
CA LEU A 183 0.11 -3.26 29.10
C LEU A 183 1.27 -4.04 28.48
N ARG A 184 2.11 -4.70 29.29
CA ARG A 184 3.25 -5.55 28.86
C ARG A 184 4.15 -4.88 27.81
N LEU A 185 4.47 -3.61 28.02
CA LEU A 185 5.20 -2.78 27.05
C LEU A 185 6.62 -3.27 26.76
N PHE A 186 7.24 -4.03 27.66
CA PHE A 186 8.63 -4.52 27.51
C PHE A 186 8.72 -6.03 27.26
N ASP A 187 7.60 -6.68 26.97
CA ASP A 187 7.56 -8.13 26.76
C ASP A 187 8.08 -8.48 25.35
N ASN A 188 9.32 -8.99 25.29
CA ASN A 188 9.99 -9.45 24.07
C ASN A 188 9.67 -10.91 23.71
N SER A 189 8.77 -11.58 24.44
CA SER A 189 8.47 -13.00 24.24
C SER A 189 7.82 -13.33 22.88
N GLN A 190 7.27 -12.32 22.20
CA GLN A 190 6.65 -12.46 20.88
C GLN A 190 7.39 -11.62 19.83
N GLN A 191 7.28 -12.01 18.56
CA GLN A 191 7.87 -11.28 17.42
C GLN A 191 7.40 -9.83 17.32
N LEU A 192 6.22 -9.50 17.85
CA LEU A 192 5.70 -8.15 17.94
C LEU A 192 5.17 -7.91 19.35
N ASN A 193 5.38 -6.67 19.82
CA ASN A 193 4.92 -6.23 21.12
C ASN A 193 3.39 -6.37 21.26
N PRO A 194 2.88 -7.01 22.34
CA PRO A 194 1.44 -7.18 22.57
C PRO A 194 0.64 -5.87 22.52
N PHE A 195 1.21 -4.77 23.02
CA PHE A 195 0.57 -3.45 23.00
C PHE A 195 0.39 -2.91 21.58
N ILE A 196 1.41 -3.07 20.73
CA ILE A 196 1.34 -2.66 19.32
C ILE A 196 0.31 -3.49 18.55
N GLN A 197 0.21 -4.78 18.86
CA GLN A 197 -0.82 -5.65 18.29
C GLN A 197 -2.23 -5.23 18.75
N MET A 198 -2.39 -4.79 20.00
CA MET A 198 -3.67 -4.27 20.52
C MET A 198 -4.17 -3.08 19.70
N LEU A 199 -3.29 -2.16 19.28
CA LEU A 199 -3.64 -1.01 18.44
C LEU A 199 -4.15 -1.40 17.04
N SER A 200 -3.96 -2.66 16.62
CA SER A 200 -4.56 -3.17 15.38
C SER A 200 -6.04 -3.52 15.52
N HIS A 201 -6.58 -3.55 16.74
CA HIS A 201 -7.97 -3.88 17.04
C HIS A 201 -8.79 -2.64 17.39
N THR A 202 -10.02 -2.54 16.86
CA THR A 202 -10.91 -1.39 17.10
C THR A 202 -11.24 -1.17 18.58
N LYS A 203 -11.40 -2.24 19.36
CA LYS A 203 -11.61 -2.16 20.81
C LYS A 203 -10.38 -1.60 21.54
N GLY A 204 -9.17 -1.94 21.05
CA GLY A 204 -7.90 -1.43 21.57
C GLY A 204 -7.70 0.06 21.29
N LEU A 205 -8.16 0.52 20.12
CA LEU A 205 -8.16 1.95 19.79
C LEU A 205 -9.09 2.74 20.72
N LYS A 206 -10.31 2.25 20.96
CA LYS A 206 -11.32 2.95 21.78
C LYS A 206 -10.93 3.12 23.26
N ILE A 207 -10.18 2.18 23.82
CA ILE A 207 -9.71 2.26 25.22
C ILE A 207 -8.50 3.17 25.38
N PHE A 208 -7.80 3.50 24.29
CA PHE A 208 -6.56 4.28 24.33
C PHE A 208 -6.66 5.60 25.09
N PRO A 209 -7.66 6.49 24.87
CA PRO A 209 -7.75 7.75 25.62
C PRO A 209 -8.00 7.54 27.11
N ARG A 210 -8.74 6.48 27.45
CA ARG A 210 -9.08 6.14 28.84
C ARG A 210 -7.84 5.64 29.57
N ILE A 211 -7.03 4.80 28.92
CA ILE A 211 -5.70 4.44 29.43
C ILE A 211 -4.86 5.70 29.60
N PHE A 212 -4.78 6.53 28.55
CA PHE A 212 -3.94 7.72 28.53
C PHE A 212 -4.28 8.75 29.63
N HIS A 213 -5.54 8.82 30.07
CA HIS A 213 -5.97 9.67 31.19
C HIS A 213 -5.27 9.30 32.51
N PHE A 214 -5.16 8.01 32.83
CA PHE A 214 -4.59 7.52 34.08
C PHE A 214 -3.05 7.42 34.09
N LEU A 215 -2.38 7.79 33.00
CA LEU A 215 -0.93 7.67 32.90
C LEU A 215 -0.19 8.94 33.31
N ASN A 216 0.95 8.72 33.98
CA ASN A 216 1.90 9.78 34.31
C ASN A 216 2.64 10.28 33.06
N ARG A 217 3.24 11.48 33.12
CA ARG A 217 3.99 12.08 31.99
C ARG A 217 5.05 11.14 31.39
N GLN A 218 5.86 10.50 32.24
CA GLN A 218 6.90 9.57 31.80
C GLN A 218 6.32 8.33 31.10
N GLN A 219 5.20 7.80 31.61
CA GLN A 219 4.50 6.66 31.03
C GLN A 219 3.88 7.02 29.66
N LYS A 220 3.27 8.20 29.57
CA LYS A 220 2.76 8.77 28.31
C LYS A 220 3.87 8.89 27.26
N LEU A 221 5.00 9.48 27.63
CA LEU A 221 6.17 9.58 26.74
C LEU A 221 6.63 8.20 26.26
N THR A 222 6.75 7.24 27.18
CA THR A 222 7.18 5.86 26.84
C THR A 222 6.24 5.20 25.83
N ILE A 223 4.92 5.31 26.01
CA ILE A 223 3.94 4.77 25.06
C ILE A 223 4.04 5.47 23.71
N VAL A 224 4.15 6.80 23.70
CA VAL A 224 4.29 7.58 22.47
C VAL A 224 5.56 7.16 21.72
N THR A 225 6.70 7.07 22.40
CA THR A 225 7.97 6.59 21.85
C THR A 225 7.83 5.19 21.26
N LEU A 226 7.16 4.27 21.95
CA LEU A 226 6.96 2.91 21.47
C LEU A 226 6.07 2.85 20.23
N ILE A 227 5.03 3.69 20.16
CA ILE A 227 4.20 3.86 18.96
C ILE A 227 5.06 4.37 17.80
N PHE A 228 5.83 5.44 18.01
CA PHE A 228 6.69 6.04 16.99
C PHE A 228 7.77 5.08 16.47
N ALA A 229 8.39 4.29 17.35
CA ALA A 229 9.37 3.27 16.98
C ALA A 229 8.78 2.15 16.10
N ASN A 230 7.49 1.81 16.29
CA ASN A 230 6.86 0.67 15.63
C ASN A 230 5.79 1.05 14.59
N LEU A 231 5.74 2.30 14.13
CA LEU A 231 4.69 2.81 13.22
C LEU A 231 4.51 1.93 11.97
N SER A 232 5.60 1.52 11.34
CA SER A 232 5.59 0.68 10.14
C SER A 232 4.99 -0.70 10.38
N LEU A 233 5.06 -1.22 11.61
CA LEU A 233 4.55 -2.53 12.02
C LEU A 233 3.07 -2.49 12.42
N ILE A 234 2.52 -1.31 12.73
CA ILE A 234 1.10 -1.18 13.07
C ILE A 234 0.26 -1.50 11.83
N LYS A 235 -0.57 -2.54 11.94
CA LYS A 235 -1.39 -3.02 10.81
C LYS A 235 -2.32 -1.95 10.25
N ILE A 236 -2.75 -0.99 11.06
CA ILE A 236 -3.62 0.09 10.59
C ILE A 236 -2.88 1.08 9.71
N ILE A 237 -1.60 1.36 10.01
CA ILE A 237 -0.78 2.32 9.27
C ILE A 237 -0.36 1.76 7.92
N SER A 238 -0.04 0.47 7.88
CA SER A 238 0.14 -0.23 6.61
C SER A 238 -1.17 -0.29 5.82
N LYS A 239 -2.30 -0.59 6.46
CA LYS A 239 -3.62 -0.58 5.80
C LYS A 239 -4.09 0.82 5.37
N SER A 240 -3.55 1.90 5.91
CA SER A 240 -3.84 3.27 5.45
C SER A 240 -2.93 3.75 4.33
N SER A 241 -1.96 2.94 3.90
CA SER A 241 -1.22 3.20 2.66
C SER A 241 -2.09 2.86 1.44
N PHE A 242 -2.27 3.83 0.55
CA PHE A 242 -3.05 3.65 -0.67
C PHE A 242 -2.42 2.63 -1.62
N LYS A 243 -1.07 2.52 -1.63
CA LYS A 243 -0.31 1.57 -2.47
C LYS A 243 -0.64 0.10 -2.23
N ASN A 244 -1.30 -0.22 -1.12
CA ASN A 244 -1.66 -1.59 -0.78
C ASN A 244 -2.94 -2.08 -1.46
N TYR A 245 -3.72 -1.20 -2.11
CA TYR A 245 -4.99 -1.53 -2.74
C TYR A 245 -4.95 -1.33 -4.26
N PRO A 246 -5.65 -2.19 -5.03
CA PRO A 246 -5.82 -1.95 -6.46
C PRO A 246 -6.61 -0.64 -6.68
N ASN A 247 -6.11 0.22 -7.57
CA ASN A 247 -6.68 1.54 -7.91
C ASN A 247 -6.63 2.62 -6.81
N ASP A 248 -5.78 2.47 -5.79
CA ASP A 248 -5.63 3.42 -4.67
C ASP A 248 -6.92 3.69 -3.87
N GLU A 249 -7.95 2.85 -4.01
CA GLU A 249 -9.19 2.98 -3.25
C GLU A 249 -9.12 2.18 -1.94
N ILE A 250 -9.12 2.91 -0.82
CA ILE A 250 -9.15 2.32 0.52
C ILE A 250 -10.57 1.76 0.78
N PRO A 251 -10.72 0.50 1.20
CA PRO A 251 -12.02 -0.07 1.56
C PRO A 251 -12.72 0.72 2.66
N THR A 252 -14.04 0.86 2.58
CA THR A 252 -14.86 1.65 3.52
C THR A 252 -14.69 1.23 4.98
N ASP A 253 -14.50 -0.08 5.23
CA ASP A 253 -14.28 -0.59 6.58
C ASP A 253 -12.94 -0.14 7.15
N VAL A 254 -11.91 -0.10 6.30
CA VAL A 254 -10.58 0.39 6.68
C VAL A 254 -10.62 1.90 6.89
N ALA A 255 -11.29 2.65 6.01
CA ALA A 255 -11.48 4.10 6.17
C ALA A 255 -12.12 4.46 7.52
N LYS A 256 -13.18 3.76 7.93
CA LYS A 256 -13.79 3.94 9.27
C LYS A 256 -12.80 3.67 10.40
N THR A 257 -11.96 2.64 10.28
CA THR A 257 -10.95 2.37 11.31
C THR A 257 -9.86 3.44 11.36
N ILE A 258 -9.48 4.01 10.21
CA ILE A 258 -8.54 5.13 10.11
C ILE A 258 -9.12 6.37 10.81
N GLU A 259 -10.39 6.70 10.54
CA GLU A 259 -11.09 7.81 11.20
C GLU A 259 -11.14 7.62 12.73
N ILE A 260 -11.45 6.40 13.19
CA ILE A 260 -11.42 6.08 14.63
C ILE A 260 -10.00 6.28 15.18
N PHE A 261 -8.97 5.80 14.50
CA PHE A 261 -7.58 6.00 14.95
C PHE A 261 -7.24 7.49 15.02
N GLN A 262 -7.63 8.27 14.01
CA GLN A 262 -7.37 9.70 13.95
C GLN A 262 -8.08 10.46 15.08
N LEU A 263 -9.35 10.17 15.35
CA LEU A 263 -10.09 10.87 16.40
C LEU A 263 -9.71 10.43 17.81
N VAL A 264 -9.36 9.15 17.98
CA VAL A 264 -9.21 8.53 19.30
C VAL A 264 -7.75 8.44 19.74
N VAL A 265 -6.82 8.14 18.84
CA VAL A 265 -5.39 7.96 19.17
C VAL A 265 -4.58 9.24 18.89
N LEU A 266 -4.79 9.88 17.73
CA LEU A 266 -4.01 11.10 17.43
C LEU A 266 -4.37 12.26 18.36
N LYS A 267 -5.64 12.42 18.76
CA LYS A 267 -6.04 13.54 19.62
C LYS A 267 -5.33 13.55 20.99
N PRO A 268 -5.26 12.45 21.77
CA PRO A 268 -4.45 12.41 22.99
C PRO A 268 -2.95 12.61 22.75
N ILE A 269 -2.40 12.10 21.64
CA ILE A 269 -0.98 12.31 21.29
C ILE A 269 -0.72 13.80 21.02
N VAL A 270 -1.56 14.46 20.23
CA VAL A 270 -1.45 15.92 19.97
C VAL A 270 -1.57 16.71 21.25
N LEU A 271 -2.52 16.36 22.13
CA LEU A 271 -2.70 17.00 23.43
C LEU A 271 -1.41 16.88 24.27
N PHE A 272 -0.86 15.68 24.39
CA PHE A 272 0.38 15.44 25.12
C PHE A 272 1.56 16.22 24.53
N LEU A 273 1.74 16.18 23.21
CA LEU A 273 2.82 16.90 22.52
C LEU A 273 2.66 18.43 22.65
N SER A 274 1.42 18.92 22.75
CA SER A 274 1.14 20.36 22.86
C SER A 274 1.35 20.91 24.27
N TYR A 275 1.05 20.16 25.33
CA TYR A 275 1.11 20.68 26.70
C TYR A 275 2.32 20.18 27.49
N ASP A 276 2.76 18.94 27.29
CA ASP A 276 3.70 18.28 28.21
C ASP A 276 5.10 18.03 27.61
N ALA A 277 5.24 18.08 26.28
CA ALA A 277 6.47 17.69 25.59
C ALA A 277 7.48 18.84 25.46
N VAL A 278 8.75 18.52 25.71
CA VAL A 278 9.91 19.41 25.53
C VAL A 278 10.51 19.21 24.14
N LEU A 279 11.25 20.22 23.63
CA LEU A 279 11.87 20.16 22.31
C LEU A 279 12.78 18.93 22.13
N ASP A 280 13.59 18.60 23.12
CA ASP A 280 14.50 17.44 23.09
C ASP A 280 13.75 16.12 22.93
N GLU A 281 12.58 15.99 23.58
CA GLU A 281 11.74 14.81 23.46
C GLU A 281 11.14 14.72 22.05
N ILE A 282 10.77 15.85 21.44
CA ILE A 282 10.27 15.89 20.06
C ILE A 282 11.37 15.54 19.06
N ILE A 283 12.59 16.06 19.26
CA ILE A 283 13.77 15.71 18.45
C ILE A 283 14.06 14.21 18.58
N GLY A 284 14.00 13.67 19.80
CA GLY A 284 14.17 12.25 20.08
C GLY A 284 13.10 11.40 19.38
N LEU A 285 11.82 11.77 19.49
CA LEU A 285 10.71 11.09 18.83
C LEU A 285 10.86 11.12 17.30
N LEU A 286 11.28 12.24 16.74
CA LEU A 286 11.52 12.38 15.30
C LEU A 286 12.67 11.48 14.85
N THR A 287 13.77 11.46 15.61
CA THR A 287 14.95 10.63 15.32
C THR A 287 14.59 9.14 15.37
N ILE A 288 13.85 8.71 16.39
CA ILE A 288 13.37 7.33 16.54
C ILE A 288 12.45 6.94 15.38
N LEU A 289 11.56 7.83 14.94
CA LEU A 289 10.71 7.60 13.77
C LEU A 289 11.56 7.32 12.53
N ILE A 290 12.61 8.12 12.29
CA ILE A 290 13.47 8.02 11.10
C ILE A 290 14.32 6.74 11.14
N GLU A 291 14.88 6.39 12.30
CA GLU A 291 15.80 5.24 12.44
C GLU A 291 15.08 3.89 12.36
N HIS A 292 13.89 3.79 12.93
CA HIS A 292 13.17 2.52 13.03
C HIS A 292 12.12 2.28 11.93
N ASN A 293 11.82 3.28 11.09
CA ASN A 293 10.79 3.14 10.06
C ASN A 293 11.26 3.55 8.68
N ASN A 294 10.66 2.92 7.66
CA ASN A 294 10.77 3.41 6.30
C ASN A 294 9.88 4.64 6.11
N VAL A 295 10.46 5.83 6.26
CA VAL A 295 9.78 7.13 6.14
C VAL A 295 9.06 7.28 4.78
N SER A 296 9.65 6.76 3.69
CA SER A 296 9.03 6.79 2.37
C SER A 296 7.78 5.90 2.27
N PHE A 297 7.69 4.82 3.05
CA PHE A 297 6.46 4.05 3.14
C PHE A 297 5.44 4.77 4.02
N LEU A 298 5.86 5.35 5.15
CA LEU A 298 4.99 6.11 6.04
C LEU A 298 4.36 7.33 5.34
N SER A 299 5.07 7.98 4.42
CA SER A 299 4.56 9.09 3.64
C SER A 299 3.47 8.68 2.63
N THR A 300 3.31 7.39 2.33
CA THR A 300 2.18 6.90 1.51
C THR A 300 0.92 6.66 2.34
N SER A 301 1.01 6.83 3.66
CA SER A 301 -0.03 6.52 4.61
C SER A 301 -0.59 7.83 5.18
N GLN A 302 -1.92 8.01 5.13
CA GLN A 302 -2.57 9.21 5.66
C GLN A 302 -2.20 9.44 7.14
N LEU A 303 -2.24 8.39 7.96
CA LEU A 303 -1.89 8.46 9.38
C LEU A 303 -0.40 8.75 9.61
N GLY A 304 0.46 8.17 8.77
CA GLY A 304 1.91 8.37 8.84
C GLY A 304 2.29 9.82 8.57
N ILE A 305 1.75 10.40 7.49
CA ILE A 305 1.91 11.82 7.18
C ILE A 305 1.41 12.69 8.33
N SER A 306 0.17 12.47 8.80
CA SER A 306 -0.40 13.30 9.87
C SER A 306 0.47 13.30 11.14
N LEU A 307 1.02 12.16 11.53
CA LEU A 307 1.93 12.05 12.68
C LEU A 307 3.23 12.84 12.49
N ILE A 308 3.83 12.75 11.31
CA ILE A 308 5.04 13.50 10.99
C ILE A 308 4.73 15.01 10.98
N THR A 309 3.61 15.42 10.37
CA THR A 309 3.15 16.82 10.37
C THR A 309 2.98 17.36 11.79
N ILE A 310 2.39 16.57 12.70
CA ILE A 310 2.21 16.98 14.10
C ILE A 310 3.57 17.25 14.76
N LEU A 311 4.55 16.35 14.62
CA LEU A 311 5.89 16.54 15.18
C LEU A 311 6.57 17.80 14.61
N LEU A 312 6.54 17.97 13.28
CA LEU A 312 7.12 19.14 12.61
C LEU A 312 6.46 20.44 13.07
N SER A 313 5.13 20.50 13.05
CA SER A 313 4.39 21.69 13.47
C SER A 313 4.66 22.05 14.93
N ARG A 314 4.77 21.05 15.81
CA ARG A 314 4.97 21.30 17.24
C ARG A 314 6.40 21.76 17.53
N ALA A 315 7.39 21.15 16.86
CA ALA A 315 8.77 21.60 16.96
C ALA A 315 8.91 23.06 16.51
N GLU A 316 8.25 23.44 15.41
CA GLU A 316 8.31 24.82 14.91
C GLU A 316 7.61 25.81 15.86
N ILE A 317 6.45 25.45 16.42
CA ILE A 317 5.76 26.28 17.42
C ILE A 317 6.66 26.53 18.63
N ILE A 318 7.29 25.48 19.18
CA ILE A 318 8.19 25.63 20.34
C ILE A 318 9.39 26.50 20.00
N LYS A 319 9.94 26.35 18.78
CA LYS A 319 11.06 27.16 18.29
C LYS A 319 10.69 28.64 18.12
N GLN A 320 9.43 28.96 17.82
CA GLN A 320 8.94 30.34 17.71
C GLN A 320 8.60 30.95 19.07
N GLU A 321 8.04 30.16 19.99
CA GLU A 321 7.57 30.63 21.29
C GLU A 321 8.69 30.74 22.33
N HIS A 322 9.76 29.94 22.24
CA HIS A 322 10.82 29.87 23.24
C HIS A 322 12.17 30.28 22.66
N SER A 323 13.00 30.95 23.46
CA SER A 323 14.42 31.11 23.16
C SER A 323 15.12 29.76 23.33
N VAL A 324 15.15 28.99 22.25
CA VAL A 324 15.77 27.66 22.22
C VAL A 324 17.30 27.78 22.30
N SER A 325 17.94 26.83 22.98
CA SER A 325 19.40 26.77 23.05
C SER A 325 20.02 26.56 21.66
N SER A 326 21.26 27.02 21.46
CA SER A 326 21.96 26.81 20.19
C SER A 326 22.22 25.32 19.89
N GLU A 327 22.32 24.50 20.94
CA GLU A 327 22.55 23.06 20.82
C GLU A 327 21.30 22.34 20.31
N ASP A 328 20.12 22.67 20.86
CA ASP A 328 18.85 22.04 20.46
C ASP A 328 18.43 22.48 19.04
N LEU A 329 18.79 23.70 18.64
CA LEU A 329 18.60 24.16 17.25
C LEU A 329 19.48 23.38 16.27
N ALA A 330 20.72 23.05 16.66
CA ALA A 330 21.62 22.26 15.83
C ALA A 330 21.16 20.80 15.72
N SER A 331 20.71 20.20 16.83
CA SER A 331 20.19 18.84 16.84
C SER A 331 18.87 18.73 16.06
N TRP A 332 17.96 19.71 16.20
CA TRP A 332 16.76 19.83 15.37
C TRP A 332 17.08 19.92 13.88
N THR A 333 18.01 20.81 13.50
CA THR A 333 18.41 20.97 12.10
C THR A 333 18.96 19.66 11.53
N THR A 334 19.75 18.93 12.32
CA THR A 334 20.29 17.62 11.92
C THR A 334 19.18 16.57 11.76
N ALA A 335 18.20 16.54 12.67
CA ALA A 335 17.07 15.62 12.58
C ALA A 335 16.17 15.96 11.37
N TYR A 336 15.92 17.24 11.12
CA TYR A 336 15.21 17.71 9.94
C TYR A 336 15.92 17.34 8.64
N ASP A 337 17.24 17.56 8.55
CA ASP A 337 18.02 17.24 7.35
C ASP A 337 18.02 15.73 7.05
N LYS A 338 18.08 14.89 8.10
CA LYS A 338 17.90 13.43 7.97
C LYS A 338 16.51 13.05 7.46
N LEU A 339 15.45 13.68 8.00
CA LEU A 339 14.08 13.47 7.54
C LEU A 339 13.94 13.87 6.08
N PHE A 340 14.43 15.04 5.72
CA PHE A 340 14.37 15.59 4.37
C PHE A 340 15.10 14.68 3.37
N SER A 341 16.32 14.26 3.69
CA SER A 341 17.11 13.34 2.86
C SER A 341 16.41 11.99 2.64
N SER A 342 15.59 11.52 3.60
CA SER A 342 14.83 10.28 3.44
C SER A 342 13.67 10.39 2.45
N LEU A 343 13.15 11.62 2.29
CA LEU A 343 12.00 11.97 1.46
C LEU A 343 12.38 12.58 0.11
N GLU A 344 13.60 13.11 -0.03
CA GLU A 344 14.14 13.65 -1.28
C GLU A 344 13.98 12.63 -2.42
N THR A 345 13.61 13.11 -3.60
CA THR A 345 13.22 12.36 -4.81
C THR A 345 11.94 11.56 -4.72
N LYS A 346 11.24 11.59 -3.58
CA LYS A 346 10.06 10.76 -3.29
C LYS A 346 8.86 11.58 -2.84
N LEU A 347 8.91 12.91 -2.87
CA LEU A 347 7.80 13.75 -2.42
C LEU A 347 6.58 13.60 -3.33
N SER A 348 6.76 13.44 -4.65
CA SER A 348 5.64 13.15 -5.56
C SER A 348 4.90 11.85 -5.19
N LEU A 349 5.56 10.88 -4.53
CA LEU A 349 4.95 9.61 -4.15
C LEU A 349 3.96 9.70 -2.98
N ILE A 350 3.78 10.87 -2.35
CA ILE A 350 2.78 11.08 -1.30
C ILE A 350 1.37 11.25 -1.87
N PHE A 351 1.26 11.63 -3.15
CA PHE A 351 -0.01 11.84 -3.83
C PHE A 351 -0.55 10.50 -4.35
N PRO A 352 -1.81 10.13 -4.03
CA PRO A 352 -2.47 8.96 -4.61
C PRO A 352 -2.70 9.14 -6.11
N SER A 353 -2.59 8.07 -6.90
CA SER A 353 -2.81 8.11 -8.36
C SER A 353 -4.28 8.35 -8.74
N SER A 354 -5.21 8.05 -7.82
CA SER A 354 -6.64 8.33 -7.96
C SER A 354 -7.08 9.30 -6.86
N GLU A 355 -6.88 10.60 -7.06
CA GLU A 355 -7.35 11.67 -6.16
C GLU A 355 -8.88 11.85 -6.12
N LEU A 356 -9.66 10.95 -6.72
CA LEU A 356 -11.08 11.15 -6.99
C LEU A 356 -11.96 11.24 -5.72
N LYS A 357 -11.45 10.89 -4.53
CA LYS A 357 -12.25 10.87 -3.29
C LYS A 357 -11.58 11.41 -2.01
N SER A 358 -10.26 11.63 -1.96
CA SER A 358 -9.64 12.10 -0.72
C SER A 358 -9.52 13.63 -0.68
N ASP A 359 -9.89 14.20 0.47
CA ASP A 359 -9.69 15.61 0.77
C ASP A 359 -8.19 15.81 1.01
N GLY A 360 -7.44 16.16 -0.04
CA GLY A 360 -5.96 16.29 -0.02
C GLY A 360 -5.40 17.34 0.96
N SER A 361 -6.22 17.89 1.85
CA SER A 361 -5.85 18.90 2.86
C SER A 361 -4.68 18.45 3.74
N TYR A 362 -4.65 17.19 4.18
CA TYR A 362 -3.57 16.68 5.03
C TYR A 362 -2.20 16.62 4.31
N LEU A 363 -2.20 16.45 2.98
CA LEU A 363 -0.99 16.46 2.16
C LEU A 363 -0.41 17.88 2.06
N TRP A 364 -1.27 18.85 1.79
CA TRP A 364 -0.85 20.25 1.71
C TRP A 364 -0.42 20.81 3.08
N GLN A 365 -1.09 20.40 4.17
CA GLN A 365 -0.66 20.73 5.53
C GLN A 365 0.72 20.16 5.84
N PHE A 366 0.99 18.91 5.46
CA PHE A 366 2.31 18.31 5.61
C PHE A 366 3.38 19.07 4.84
N LEU A 367 3.14 19.36 3.56
CA LEU A 367 4.07 20.12 2.72
C LEU A 367 4.30 21.53 3.27
N ALA A 368 3.27 22.18 3.80
CA ALA A 368 3.37 23.49 4.45
C ALA A 368 4.28 23.41 5.69
N SER A 369 4.06 22.44 6.58
CA SER A 369 4.92 22.25 7.75
C SER A 369 6.35 21.86 7.39
N LEU A 370 6.54 21.03 6.36
CA LEU A 370 7.87 20.65 5.86
C LEU A 370 8.61 21.87 5.29
N ALA A 371 7.95 22.67 4.47
CA ALA A 371 8.54 23.89 3.89
C ALA A 371 8.85 24.96 4.95
N LEU A 372 8.02 25.07 5.99
CA LEU A 372 8.20 26.04 7.08
C LEU A 372 9.44 25.73 7.93
N SER A 373 9.67 24.45 8.25
CA SER A 373 10.84 24.04 9.02
C SER A 373 12.13 23.98 8.18
N GLY A 374 12.03 24.02 6.85
CA GLY A 374 13.14 23.96 5.92
C GLY A 374 13.83 25.30 5.64
N LYS A 375 15.09 25.23 5.17
CA LYS A 375 15.82 26.37 4.59
C LYS A 375 15.34 26.61 3.15
N LEU A 376 15.73 27.75 2.57
CA LEU A 376 15.40 28.11 1.19
C LEU A 376 15.78 27.02 0.16
N ASN A 377 16.89 26.31 0.38
CA ASN A 377 17.30 25.20 -0.50
C ASN A 377 16.30 24.03 -0.43
N HIS A 378 15.82 23.68 0.76
CA HIS A 378 14.81 22.63 0.93
C HIS A 378 13.50 23.03 0.25
N GLN A 379 13.07 24.28 0.41
CA GLN A 379 11.85 24.80 -0.23
C GLN A 379 11.92 24.71 -1.77
N ARG A 380 13.07 25.05 -2.37
CA ARG A 380 13.28 24.91 -3.83
C ARG A 380 13.13 23.46 -4.30
N ILE A 381 13.76 22.52 -3.60
CA ILE A 381 13.66 21.08 -3.92
C ILE A 381 12.21 20.60 -3.80
N ILE A 382 11.50 20.98 -2.72
CA ILE A 382 10.09 20.63 -2.53
C ILE A 382 9.26 21.11 -3.72
N VAL A 383 9.36 22.39 -4.09
CA VAL A 383 8.59 23.00 -5.18
C VAL A 383 8.89 22.33 -6.52
N ASP A 384 10.15 21.98 -6.77
CA ASP A 384 10.54 21.30 -8.01
C ASP A 384 9.96 19.88 -8.10
N GLU A 385 9.92 19.12 -7.00
CA GLU A 385 9.37 17.76 -6.97
C GLU A 385 7.85 17.71 -7.08
N ILE A 386 7.13 18.68 -6.51
CA ILE A 386 5.65 18.69 -6.50
C ILE A 386 5.05 19.61 -7.56
N ARG A 387 5.87 20.16 -8.45
CA ARG A 387 5.45 21.14 -9.48
C ARG A 387 4.23 20.67 -10.27
N ASP A 388 4.28 19.42 -10.74
CA ASP A 388 3.21 18.84 -11.55
C ASP A 388 1.91 18.70 -10.75
N GLU A 389 2.00 18.44 -9.45
CA GLU A 389 0.85 18.34 -8.55
C GLU A 389 0.24 19.72 -8.22
N ILE A 390 1.07 20.76 -8.10
CA ILE A 390 0.59 22.15 -7.95
C ILE A 390 -0.22 22.55 -9.18
N PHE A 391 0.31 22.35 -10.39
CA PHE A 391 -0.41 22.66 -11.62
C PHE A 391 -1.62 21.75 -11.82
N GLY A 392 -1.52 20.47 -11.44
CA GLY A 392 -2.63 19.51 -11.45
C GLY A 392 -3.78 19.97 -10.55
N ALA A 393 -3.49 20.48 -9.35
CA ALA A 393 -4.48 21.01 -8.43
C ALA A 393 -5.18 22.28 -8.98
N VAL A 394 -4.42 23.22 -9.55
CA VAL A 394 -4.96 24.43 -10.20
C VAL A 394 -5.85 24.05 -11.39
N GLN A 395 -5.42 23.10 -12.22
CA GLN A 395 -6.20 22.63 -13.36
C GLN A 395 -7.50 21.94 -12.93
N LYS A 396 -7.47 21.12 -11.87
CA LYS A 396 -8.67 20.50 -11.28
C LYS A 396 -9.63 21.54 -10.72
N ALA A 397 -9.12 22.63 -10.18
CA ALA A 397 -9.94 23.73 -9.65
C ALA A 397 -10.72 24.45 -10.76
N LYS A 398 -10.28 24.42 -12.03
CA LYS A 398 -11.01 25.01 -13.18
C LYS A 398 -12.29 24.26 -13.55
N GLY A 399 -12.31 22.94 -13.32
CA GLY A 399 -13.38 22.05 -13.80
C GLY A 399 -14.45 21.68 -12.77
N LYS A 400 -14.40 22.23 -11.55
CA LYS A 400 -15.31 21.91 -10.44
C LYS A 400 -16.15 23.11 -10.01
N ASP A 401 -17.23 22.84 -9.28
CA ASP A 401 -18.11 23.84 -8.65
C ASP A 401 -17.34 24.86 -7.80
N GLU A 402 -17.85 26.08 -7.68
CA GLU A 402 -17.20 27.20 -6.95
C GLU A 402 -16.78 26.83 -5.52
N ILE A 403 -17.60 26.06 -4.81
CA ILE A 403 -17.32 25.62 -3.43
C ILE A 403 -16.12 24.66 -3.40
N SER A 404 -16.08 23.70 -4.31
CA SER A 404 -14.98 22.73 -4.40
C SER A 404 -13.70 23.40 -4.90
N LYS A 405 -13.82 24.36 -5.83
CA LYS A 405 -12.73 25.20 -6.31
C LYS A 405 -12.09 25.99 -5.17
N ALA A 406 -12.91 26.69 -4.38
CA ALA A 406 -12.43 27.45 -3.23
C ALA A 406 -11.69 26.56 -2.23
N LYS A 407 -12.21 25.35 -1.96
CA LYS A 407 -11.57 24.40 -1.04
C LYS A 407 -10.21 23.92 -1.54
N ILE A 408 -10.08 23.58 -2.82
CA ILE A 408 -8.81 23.13 -3.42
C ILE A 408 -7.78 24.26 -3.38
N ILE A 409 -8.17 25.48 -3.77
CA ILE A 409 -7.29 26.66 -3.76
C ILE A 409 -6.87 27.01 -2.33
N ASN A 410 -7.80 26.98 -1.36
CA ASN A 410 -7.46 27.24 0.04
C ASN A 410 -6.47 26.21 0.60
N ASN A 411 -6.64 24.93 0.27
CA ASN A 411 -5.69 23.89 0.66
C ASN A 411 -4.32 24.11 0.01
N LEU A 412 -4.26 24.47 -1.27
CA LEU A 412 -3.01 24.78 -1.96
C LEU A 412 -2.32 26.02 -1.34
N ASN A 413 -3.11 27.04 -0.99
CA ASN A 413 -2.60 28.27 -0.38
C ASN A 413 -2.04 28.06 1.03
N LEU A 414 -2.46 27.02 1.77
CA LEU A 414 -1.78 26.64 3.02
C LEU A 414 -0.29 26.38 2.80
N PHE A 415 0.07 25.76 1.67
CA PHE A 415 1.45 25.51 1.30
C PHE A 415 2.11 26.72 0.63
N LEU A 416 1.45 27.34 -0.36
CA LEU A 416 2.05 28.46 -1.11
C LEU A 416 2.36 29.66 -0.21
N ASN A 417 1.49 29.97 0.76
CA ASN A 417 1.68 31.09 1.67
C ASN A 417 2.97 30.95 2.49
N VAL A 418 3.37 29.72 2.85
CA VAL A 418 4.62 29.45 3.59
C VAL A 418 5.85 29.80 2.75
N ILE A 419 5.76 29.68 1.42
CA ILE A 419 6.83 29.98 0.48
C ILE A 419 6.79 31.45 0.02
N GLY A 420 5.79 32.22 0.47
CA GLY A 420 5.58 33.61 0.03
C GLY A 420 4.92 33.71 -1.35
N LEU A 421 4.15 32.70 -1.74
CA LEU A 421 3.35 32.67 -2.96
C LEU A 421 1.86 32.57 -2.61
N ASN A 422 0.99 32.91 -3.55
CA ASN A 422 -0.46 32.83 -3.39
C ASN A 422 -1.13 32.49 -4.72
N ALA A 423 -1.99 31.48 -4.76
CA ALA A 423 -2.81 31.18 -5.92
C ALA A 423 -4.10 31.99 -5.88
N ILE A 424 -4.26 32.92 -6.83
CA ILE A 424 -5.48 33.72 -7.01
C ILE A 424 -6.14 33.27 -8.32
N GLY A 425 -7.21 32.49 -8.19
CA GLY A 425 -7.95 31.98 -9.33
C GLY A 425 -7.13 30.97 -10.15
N ASP A 426 -6.44 31.46 -11.17
CA ASP A 426 -5.67 30.65 -12.13
C ASP A 426 -4.18 31.03 -12.21
N GLU A 427 -3.79 32.09 -11.49
CA GLU A 427 -2.42 32.60 -11.48
C GLU A 427 -1.81 32.42 -10.10
N ILE A 428 -0.51 32.11 -10.06
CA ILE A 428 0.29 32.09 -8.85
C ILE A 428 1.06 33.41 -8.79
N VAL A 429 0.79 34.21 -7.76
CA VAL A 429 1.34 35.56 -7.56
C VAL A 429 2.18 35.55 -6.29
N GLU A 430 3.16 36.45 -6.20
CA GLU A 430 3.90 36.67 -4.95
C GLU A 430 2.96 37.19 -3.85
N LEU A 431 3.12 36.66 -2.64
CA LEU A 431 2.40 37.11 -1.45
C LEU A 431 2.91 38.51 -1.09
N LYS A 432 2.00 39.51 -1.12
CA LYS A 432 2.31 40.90 -0.75
C LYS A 432 2.29 41.12 0.74
#